data_AF-A0AAV4NKG2-F1
#
_entry.id   AF-A0AAV4NKG2-F1
#
_cell.length_a   1.000
_cell.length_b   1.000
_cell.length_c   1.000
_cell.angle_alpha   90.00
_cell.angle_beta   90.00
_cell.angle_gamma   90.00
#
_symmetry.space_group_name_H-M   'P 1'
#
loop_
_entity.id
_entity.type
_entity.pdbx_description
1 polymer ?
#
loop_
_entity_poly.entity_id
_entity_poly.type
_entity_poly.pdbx_seq_one_letter_code
_entity_poly.pdbx_strand_id
1 'polypeptide(L)' 'MARKNVLVIAFGGSYGGQLAAYMRFKYPNIIHGAIVSSTPFYQVAGETSGDIFFQKVTK' A
#
# COMPACT_ATOMS: atom_id res chain seq x y z
N MET A 1 14.83 -32.09 -4.51
CA MET A 1 15.10 -30.77 -3.88
C MET A 1 13.75 -30.16 -3.51
N ALA A 2 13.33 -30.21 -2.25
CA ALA A 2 12.07 -29.60 -1.82
C ALA A 2 12.24 -28.08 -1.71
N ARG A 3 11.34 -27.30 -2.33
CA ARG A 3 11.37 -25.84 -2.22
C ARG A 3 11.06 -25.44 -0.77
N LYS A 4 11.95 -24.66 -0.15
CA LYS A 4 11.71 -24.06 1.17
C LYS A 4 10.51 -23.13 1.05
N ASN A 5 9.52 -23.31 1.92
CA ASN A 5 8.36 -22.44 1.95
C ASN A 5 8.79 -21.10 2.59
N VAL A 6 8.96 -20.06 1.77
CA VAL A 6 9.46 -18.76 2.20
C VAL A 6 8.31 -17.76 2.23
N LEU A 7 8.16 -17.07 3.36
CA LEU A 7 7.20 -15.98 3.50
C LEU A 7 7.76 -14.72 2.81
N VAL A 8 6.93 -14.09 1.98
CA VAL A 8 7.26 -12.85 1.27
C VAL A 8 6.40 -11.72 1.80
N ILE A 9 7.04 -10.67 2.31
CA ILE A 9 6.39 -9.46 2.82
C ILE A 9 6.76 -8.28 1.93
N ALA A 10 5.75 -7.58 1.41
CA ALA A 10 5.96 -6.37 0.63
C ALA A 10 6.07 -5.13 1.54
N PHE A 11 6.96 -4.20 1.20
CA PHE A 11 7.13 -2.94 1.93
C PHE A 11 7.01 -1.78 0.95
N GLY A 12 6.33 -0.70 1.37
CA GLY A 12 6.23 0.49 0.53
C GLY A 12 5.69 1.71 1.27
N GLY A 13 6.12 2.89 0.82
CA GLY A 13 5.62 4.18 1.29
C GLY A 13 4.94 4.97 0.18
N SER A 14 3.99 5.85 0.51
CA SER A 14 3.28 6.69 -0.47
C SER A 14 2.70 5.82 -1.60
N TYR A 15 2.94 6.16 -2.87
CA TYR A 15 2.54 5.33 -4.01
C TYR A 15 3.12 3.89 -3.95
N GLY A 16 4.35 3.72 -3.45
CA GLY A 16 4.92 2.39 -3.23
C GLY A 16 4.14 1.56 -2.21
N GLY A 17 3.53 2.20 -1.21
CA GLY A 17 2.64 1.55 -0.25
C GLY A 17 1.31 1.11 -0.88
N GLN A 18 0.76 1.91 -1.80
CA GLN A 18 -0.39 1.50 -2.61
C GLN A 18 -0.06 0.24 -3.41
N LEU A 19 1.09 0.24 -4.09
CA LEU A 19 1.54 -0.93 -4.85
C LEU A 19 1.76 -2.14 -3.95
N ALA A 20 2.39 -1.99 -2.79
CA ALA A 20 2.59 -3.09 -1.84
C ALA A 20 1.26 -3.70 -1.35
N ALA A 21 0.27 -2.86 -1.03
CA ALA A 21 -1.08 -3.34 -0.69
C ALA A 21 -1.75 -4.06 -1.87
N TYR A 22 -1.69 -3.48 -3.07
CA TYR A 22 -2.28 -4.10 -4.26
C TYR A 22 -1.60 -5.42 -4.62
N MET A 23 -0.28 -5.53 -4.46
CA MET A 23 0.45 -6.79 -4.62
C MET A 23 -0.08 -7.86 -3.65
N ARG A 24 -0.32 -7.51 -2.37
CA ARG A 24 -0.94 -8.43 -1.41
C ARG A 24 -2.37 -8.83 -1.81
N PHE A 25 -3.20 -7.87 -2.22
CA PHE A 25 -4.60 -8.17 -2.58
C PHE A 25 -4.74 -8.95 -3.88
N LYS A 26 -3.92 -8.65 -4.90
CA LYS A 26 -4.00 -9.28 -6.23
C LYS A 26 -3.22 -10.59 -6.32
N TYR A 27 -2.15 -10.76 -5.54
CA TYR A 27 -1.32 -11.95 -5.54
C TYR A 27 -1.13 -12.54 -4.14
N PRO A 28 -2.22 -12.91 -3.44
CA PRO A 28 -2.15 -13.43 -2.09
C PRO A 28 -1.44 -14.79 -1.99
N ASN A 29 -1.32 -15.50 -3.12
CA ASN A 29 -0.56 -16.75 -3.25
C ASN A 29 0.97 -16.54 -3.31
N ILE A 30 1.44 -15.31 -3.49
CA ILE A 30 2.86 -14.95 -3.55
C ILE A 30 3.22 -14.08 -2.35
N ILE A 31 2.46 -12.99 -2.15
CA ILE A 31 2.71 -11.99 -1.12
C ILE A 31 1.88 -12.32 0.10
N HIS A 32 2.53 -12.62 1.22
CA HIS A 32 1.89 -13.10 2.44
C HIS A 32 1.39 -11.96 3.33
N GLY A 33 2.01 -10.80 3.23
CA GLY A 33 1.62 -9.58 3.93
C GLY A 33 2.24 -8.35 3.29
N ALA A 34 1.75 -7.18 3.66
CA ALA A 34 2.29 -5.90 3.23
C ALA A 34 2.34 -4.90 4.39
N ILE A 35 3.46 -4.19 4.52
CA ILE A 35 3.61 -3.05 5.42
C ILE A 35 3.62 -1.79 4.55
N VAL A 36 2.66 -0.91 4.82
CA VAL A 36 2.43 0.30 4.03
C VAL A 36 2.57 1.54 4.92
N SER A 37 3.28 2.55 4.44
CA SER A 37 3.58 3.77 5.18
C SER A 37 3.13 5.02 4.42
N SER A 38 2.54 6.00 5.11
CA SER A 38 2.10 7.29 4.52
C SER A 38 1.37 7.15 3.18
N THR A 39 0.46 6.18 3.09
CA THR A 39 -0.16 5.76 1.82
C THR A 39 -1.55 6.38 1.66
N PRO A 40 -1.79 7.26 0.67
CA PRO A 40 -3.00 8.08 0.62
C PRO A 40 -4.19 7.40 -0.12
N PHE A 41 -4.59 6.18 0.27
CA PHE A 41 -5.60 5.38 -0.46
C PHE A 41 -6.88 6.16 -0.81
N TYR A 42 -7.52 6.79 0.17
CA TYR A 42 -8.78 7.51 -0.03
C TYR A 42 -8.63 8.73 -0.94
N GLN A 43 -7.49 9.41 -0.88
CA GLN A 43 -7.24 10.58 -1.72
C GLN A 43 -7.07 10.17 -3.19
N VAL A 44 -6.37 9.07 -3.47
CA VAL A 44 -6.19 8.58 -4.85
C VAL A 44 -7.48 7.90 -5.37
N ALA A 45 -8.29 7.33 -4.48
CA ALA A 45 -9.61 6.80 -4.82
C ALA A 45 -10.66 7.90 -5.10
N GLY A 46 -10.34 9.18 -4.87
CA GLY A 46 -11.28 10.29 -5.01
C GLY A 46 -12.35 10.33 -3.91
N GLU A 47 -12.10 9.67 -2.78
CA GLU A 47 -13.01 9.60 -1.63
C GLU A 47 -12.78 10.73 -0.61
N THR A 48 -11.87 11.65 -0.90
CA THR A 48 -11.61 12.86 -0.10
C THR A 48 -11.74 14.11 -0.94
N SER A 49 -12.05 15.24 -0.31
CA SER A 49 -12.06 16.57 -0.97
C SER A 49 -10.73 16.85 -1.68
N GLY A 50 -10.78 17.47 -2.87
CA GLY A 50 -9.58 17.73 -3.68
C GLY A 50 -8.58 18.69 -3.04
N ASP A 51 -9.02 19.50 -2.08
CA ASP A 51 -8.20 20.47 -1.33
C ASP A 51 -7.67 19.93 0.01
N ILE A 52 -7.96 18.67 0.38
CA ILE A 52 -7.63 18.08 1.69
C ILE A 52 -6.14 18.18 2.03
N PHE A 53 -5.26 18.05 1.03
CA PHE A 53 -3.82 18.13 1.25
C PHE A 53 -3.41 19.50 1.78
N PHE A 54 -3.84 20.57 1.12
CA PHE A 54 -3.51 21.93 1.53
C PHE A 54 -4.17 22.29 2.86
N GLN A 55 -5.39 21.81 3.12
CA GLN A 55 -6.01 21.97 4.44
C GLN A 55 -5.16 21.36 5.56
N LYS A 56 -4.59 20.16 5.36
CA LYS A 56 -3.74 19.47 6.36
C LYS A 56 -2.35 20.07 6.53
N VAL A 57 -1.84 20.78 5.52
CA VAL A 57 -0.53 21.45 5.59
C VAL A 57 -0.63 22.80 6.28
N THR A 58 -1.71 23.55 6.01
CA THR A 58 -1.82 24.96 6.41
C THR A 58 -2.61 25.17 7.71
N LYS A 59 -3.42 24.19 8.14
CA LYS A 59 -4.21 24.24 9.39
C LYS A 59 -3.83 23.07 10.29
#